data_AF-A0A945CVU5-F1
#
_entry.id   AF-A0A945CVU5-F1
#
_cell.length_a   1.000
_cell.length_b   1.000
_cell.length_c   1.000
_cell.angle_alpha   90.00
_cell.angle_beta   90.00
_cell.angle_gamma   90.00
#
_symmetry.space_group_name_H-M   'P 1'
#
loop_
_entity.id
_entity.type
_entity.pdbx_description
1 polymer ?
#
loop_
_entity_poly.entity_id
_entity_poly.type
_entity_poly.pdbx_seq_one_letter_code
_entity_poly.pdbx_strand_id
1 'polypeptide(L)'
;MRTREAEEERTSFQEAGPFDPMLESRADVAMVYGLNESFEGRLSDWRRAGYRPHVMTGVAWGGYQDYVRGEWDGQQHYDDAQAAAGGFRLEHGVAQGHDCFYMMPSRDYARYLGEQLRRVVDVGAVAIHLEEPEFWVRAGYGEGFKREWQEFYGEEWQDPASSPDARYRASRLMQHLYTRTLDFLCRELKAYAAEKGNSDFRCYVPTHSLVNYAHWRIVSPESEMLALEGCDGLIGQVWTGTSRTPTVYRGVTKQRTLEAGYCEYAACAALVRGSEKKLWQLADPIEDNPNYCWEDYRVNWECTVTGSLLVEESERFEIMPWPSRIFKGTYPTVNLVGEPLQPLLEGYLERLGTGEDEERLMQTRQAFEMLLDFYHERGEESRKETLGFADLADKSSEVRFGDLWSVLHGFYKLLADWEDQEEAQRMRDAVAGFYHNPTDQRSAIPESYATELQVVFNALADMHWPGGTEW
;
A
#
# COMPACT_ATOMS: atom_id res chain seq x y z
N MET A 1 14.70 31.84 -1.91
CA MET A 1 13.53 31.18 -2.51
C MET A 1 13.68 31.24 -4.01
N ARG A 2 13.62 30.07 -4.66
CA ARG A 2 13.71 29.92 -6.12
C ARG A 2 12.47 30.54 -6.78
N THR A 3 12.59 30.98 -8.03
CA THR A 3 11.41 31.38 -8.83
C THR A 3 10.78 30.09 -9.35
N ARG A 4 9.53 29.81 -8.97
CA ARG A 4 8.79 28.63 -9.47
C ARG A 4 8.46 28.80 -10.95
N GLU A 5 8.77 27.78 -11.74
CA GLU A 5 8.29 27.69 -13.12
C GLU A 5 7.01 26.85 -13.13
N ALA A 6 5.95 27.37 -13.76
CA ALA A 6 4.64 26.69 -13.81
C ALA A 6 4.67 25.33 -14.54
N GLU A 7 5.79 25.02 -15.21
CA GLU A 7 6.01 23.76 -15.91
C GLU A 7 6.65 22.66 -15.05
N GLU A 8 7.16 23.02 -13.87
CA GLU A 8 7.88 22.09 -13.01
C GLU A 8 6.94 21.25 -12.14
N GLU A 9 7.26 19.97 -12.00
CA GLU A 9 6.57 19.04 -11.09
C GLU A 9 7.52 18.73 -9.93
N ARG A 10 7.29 19.38 -8.78
CA ARG A 10 8.09 19.22 -7.55
C ARG A 10 7.31 18.59 -6.42
N THR A 11 6.02 18.88 -6.33
CA THR A 11 5.15 18.37 -5.28
C THR A 11 3.89 17.72 -5.84
N SER A 12 3.51 16.60 -5.25
CA SER A 12 2.34 15.81 -5.65
C SER A 12 1.63 15.27 -4.42
N PHE A 13 0.39 14.87 -4.63
CA PHE A 13 -0.37 14.03 -3.69
C PHE A 13 -1.22 13.06 -4.49
N GLN A 14 -1.69 12.01 -3.85
CA GLN A 14 -2.70 11.11 -4.41
C GLN A 14 -4.06 11.25 -3.71
N GLU A 15 -5.16 11.13 -4.45
CA GLU A 15 -6.52 11.22 -3.90
C GLU A 15 -7.52 10.37 -4.71
N ALA A 16 -8.37 9.61 -3.99
CA ALA A 16 -9.45 8.81 -4.58
C ALA A 16 -10.76 9.62 -4.69
N GLY A 17 -10.93 10.66 -3.87
CA GLY A 17 -12.10 11.53 -3.86
C GLY A 17 -12.10 12.61 -4.96
N PRO A 18 -13.26 13.25 -5.17
CA PRO A 18 -13.34 14.44 -6.00
C PRO A 18 -12.62 15.63 -5.35
N PHE A 19 -12.34 16.66 -6.14
CA PHE A 19 -11.83 17.92 -5.63
C PHE A 19 -12.74 18.49 -4.55
N ASP A 20 -12.14 18.94 -3.46
CA ASP A 20 -12.79 19.70 -2.40
C ASP A 20 -11.86 20.85 -2.02
N PRO A 21 -12.33 22.11 -1.96
CA PRO A 21 -11.52 23.25 -1.56
C PRO A 21 -10.78 23.10 -0.23
N MET A 22 -11.27 22.25 0.69
CA MET A 22 -10.59 21.96 1.96
C MET A 22 -9.32 21.13 1.78
N LEU A 23 -9.16 20.45 0.64
CA LEU A 23 -8.00 19.62 0.31
C LEU A 23 -6.96 20.36 -0.55
N GLU A 24 -7.18 21.64 -0.83
CA GLU A 24 -6.28 22.45 -1.62
C GLU A 24 -4.92 22.63 -0.91
N SER A 25 -3.86 22.13 -1.56
CA SER A 25 -2.49 22.09 -1.01
C SER A 25 -1.47 22.92 -1.80
N ARG A 26 -1.86 23.53 -2.93
CA ARG A 26 -0.96 24.17 -3.91
C ARG A 26 0.18 23.29 -4.43
N ALA A 27 0.05 21.97 -4.32
CA ALA A 27 0.95 21.04 -4.99
C ALA A 27 0.86 21.20 -6.52
N ASP A 28 1.87 20.74 -7.25
CA ASP A 28 1.92 20.88 -8.71
C ASP A 28 1.05 19.82 -9.41
N VAL A 29 0.95 18.64 -8.79
CA VAL A 29 0.35 17.43 -9.36
C VAL A 29 -0.72 16.87 -8.43
N ALA A 30 -1.88 16.53 -8.99
CA ALA A 30 -2.87 15.68 -8.36
C ALA A 30 -2.84 14.31 -9.05
N MET A 31 -2.51 13.25 -8.31
CA MET A 31 -2.55 11.87 -8.76
C MET A 31 -3.91 11.28 -8.42
N VAL A 32 -4.82 11.25 -9.38
CA VAL A 32 -6.17 10.72 -9.16
C VAL A 32 -6.08 9.20 -9.09
N TYR A 33 -6.48 8.63 -7.97
CA TYR A 33 -6.32 7.20 -7.72
C TYR A 33 -7.53 6.39 -8.18
N GLY A 34 -7.27 5.27 -8.86
CA GLY A 34 -8.27 4.26 -9.23
C GLY A 34 -9.19 4.66 -10.39
N LEU A 35 -9.69 3.64 -11.10
CA LEU A 35 -10.41 3.78 -12.39
C LEU A 35 -11.92 3.44 -12.32
N ASN A 36 -12.53 3.62 -11.15
CA ASN A 36 -13.97 3.41 -10.97
C ASN A 36 -14.82 4.35 -11.84
N GLU A 37 -16.15 4.19 -11.83
CA GLU A 37 -17.08 4.96 -12.67
C GLU A 37 -16.98 6.49 -12.52
N SER A 38 -16.46 6.98 -11.38
CA SER A 38 -16.29 8.41 -11.12
C SER A 38 -14.97 9.00 -11.63
N PHE A 39 -14.05 8.15 -12.11
CA PHE A 39 -12.67 8.51 -12.46
C PHE A 39 -12.57 9.74 -13.37
N GLU A 40 -13.28 9.76 -14.49
CA GLU A 40 -13.18 10.86 -15.46
C GLU A 40 -13.67 12.19 -14.87
N GLY A 41 -14.71 12.13 -14.03
CA GLY A 41 -15.23 13.29 -13.30
C GLY A 41 -14.20 13.83 -12.33
N ARG A 42 -13.61 12.96 -11.50
CA ARG A 42 -12.59 13.34 -10.52
C ARG A 42 -11.37 13.98 -11.18
N LEU A 43 -10.83 13.37 -12.23
CA LEU A 43 -9.69 13.94 -12.96
C LEU A 43 -10.02 15.31 -13.56
N SER A 44 -11.23 15.46 -14.13
CA SER A 44 -11.69 16.74 -14.67
C SER A 44 -11.79 17.82 -13.59
N ASP A 45 -12.24 17.48 -12.39
CA ASP A 45 -12.37 18.40 -11.27
C ASP A 45 -11.01 18.86 -10.75
N TRP A 46 -10.07 17.94 -10.51
CA TRP A 46 -8.70 18.29 -10.10
C TRP A 46 -7.97 19.12 -11.16
N ARG A 47 -8.14 18.79 -12.45
CA ARG A 47 -7.59 19.60 -13.55
C ARG A 47 -8.18 21.01 -13.58
N ARG A 48 -9.49 21.17 -13.34
CA ARG A 48 -10.16 22.48 -13.29
C ARG A 48 -9.71 23.32 -12.11
N ALA A 49 -9.32 22.68 -11.01
CA ALA A 49 -8.71 23.34 -9.86
C ALA A 49 -7.27 23.84 -10.11
N GLY A 50 -6.65 23.44 -11.24
CA GLY A 50 -5.35 23.95 -11.68
C GLY A 50 -4.20 22.95 -11.54
N TYR A 51 -4.46 21.73 -11.10
CA TYR A 51 -3.46 20.68 -10.94
C TYR A 51 -3.08 20.01 -12.26
N ARG A 52 -1.83 19.55 -12.36
CA ARG A 52 -1.41 18.64 -13.44
C ARG A 52 -2.07 17.27 -13.23
N PRO A 53 -2.80 16.75 -14.24
CA PRO A 53 -3.59 15.53 -14.09
C PRO A 53 -2.71 14.29 -14.27
N HIS A 54 -2.27 13.71 -13.16
CA HIS A 54 -1.67 12.38 -13.13
C HIS A 54 -2.72 11.36 -12.65
N VAL A 55 -2.47 10.08 -12.91
CA VAL A 55 -3.33 8.98 -12.45
C VAL A 55 -2.47 7.94 -11.76
N MET A 56 -2.97 7.38 -10.66
CA MET A 56 -2.33 6.25 -9.97
C MET A 56 -3.31 5.07 -9.89
N THR A 57 -2.79 3.86 -10.06
CA THR A 57 -3.52 2.63 -9.83
C THR A 57 -2.55 1.53 -9.43
N GLY A 58 -2.97 0.65 -8.52
CA GLY A 58 -2.26 -0.59 -8.26
C GLY A 58 -2.08 -1.42 -9.53
N VAL A 59 -1.04 -2.26 -9.55
CA VAL A 59 -0.87 -3.33 -10.56
C VAL A 59 -0.80 -4.72 -9.93
N ALA A 60 -0.63 -4.82 -8.62
CA ALA A 60 -0.71 -6.08 -7.90
C ALA A 60 -2.07 -6.33 -7.25
N TRP A 61 -2.85 -5.30 -6.96
CA TRP A 61 -4.12 -5.44 -6.27
C TRP A 61 -5.02 -4.25 -6.62
N GLY A 62 -6.33 -4.40 -6.45
CA GLY A 62 -7.30 -3.39 -6.84
C GLY A 62 -8.70 -3.97 -7.13
N GLY A 63 -9.54 -3.15 -7.76
CA GLY A 63 -10.90 -3.53 -8.17
C GLY A 63 -10.89 -4.32 -9.47
N TYR A 64 -10.41 -5.56 -9.45
CA TYR A 64 -10.27 -6.46 -10.61
C TYR A 64 -11.20 -7.68 -10.55
N GLN A 65 -12.31 -7.58 -9.81
CA GLN A 65 -13.24 -8.69 -9.63
C GLN A 65 -13.86 -9.14 -10.96
N ASP A 66 -14.11 -8.21 -11.87
CA ASP A 66 -14.60 -8.47 -13.22
C ASP A 66 -13.62 -9.34 -14.03
N TYR A 67 -12.31 -9.10 -13.89
CA TYR A 67 -11.28 -9.97 -14.45
C TYR A 67 -11.31 -11.35 -13.79
N VAL A 68 -11.19 -11.41 -12.46
CA VAL A 68 -11.07 -12.69 -11.73
C VAL A 68 -12.29 -13.59 -11.95
N ARG A 69 -13.49 -13.01 -11.99
CA ARG A 69 -14.77 -13.73 -12.20
C ARG A 69 -15.05 -14.07 -13.66
N GLY A 70 -14.27 -13.53 -14.60
CA GLY A 70 -14.42 -13.77 -16.03
C GLY A 70 -15.51 -12.96 -16.71
N GLU A 71 -15.91 -11.84 -16.12
CA GLU A 71 -16.86 -10.89 -16.72
C GLU A 71 -16.24 -10.15 -17.92
N TRP A 72 -14.91 -10.01 -17.94
CA TRP A 72 -14.17 -9.36 -19.02
C TRP A 72 -14.13 -10.17 -20.33
N ASP A 73 -13.80 -11.46 -20.28
CA ASP A 73 -13.58 -12.31 -21.47
C ASP A 73 -14.37 -13.63 -21.48
N GLY A 74 -15.19 -13.89 -20.46
CA GLY A 74 -15.95 -15.12 -20.29
C GLY A 74 -15.17 -16.27 -19.65
N GLN A 75 -13.92 -16.07 -19.25
CA GLN A 75 -13.08 -17.06 -18.58
C GLN A 75 -12.71 -16.61 -17.17
N GLN A 76 -12.86 -17.50 -16.19
CA GLN A 76 -12.41 -17.20 -14.83
C GLN A 76 -10.88 -17.22 -14.73
N HIS A 77 -10.33 -16.24 -14.01
CA HIS A 77 -8.88 -16.02 -13.85
C HIS A 77 -8.43 -16.10 -12.38
N TYR A 78 -9.10 -16.90 -11.56
CA TYR A 78 -8.74 -17.12 -10.15
C TYR A 78 -7.35 -17.75 -9.93
N ASP A 79 -6.77 -18.32 -10.97
CA ASP A 79 -5.43 -18.89 -10.97
C ASP A 79 -4.32 -17.84 -11.13
N ASP A 80 -4.69 -16.60 -11.47
CA ASP A 80 -3.82 -15.43 -11.36
C ASP A 80 -3.83 -14.82 -9.96
N ALA A 81 -4.70 -15.25 -9.04
CA ALA A 81 -4.53 -14.88 -7.63
C ALA A 81 -3.25 -15.52 -7.07
N GLN A 82 -2.38 -14.72 -6.44
CA GLN A 82 -1.21 -15.22 -5.74
C GLN A 82 -1.67 -16.21 -4.66
N ALA A 83 -1.12 -17.42 -4.67
CA ALA A 83 -1.45 -18.44 -3.69
C ALA A 83 -0.21 -18.90 -2.91
N ALA A 84 -0.37 -19.03 -1.60
CA ALA A 84 0.58 -19.63 -0.68
C ALA A 84 0.45 -21.17 -0.65
N ALA A 85 1.34 -21.82 0.09
CA ALA A 85 1.31 -23.26 0.29
C ALA A 85 -0.07 -23.73 0.79
N GLY A 86 -0.57 -24.83 0.22
CA GLY A 86 -1.93 -25.33 0.48
C GLY A 86 -3.02 -24.69 -0.40
N GLY A 87 -2.67 -23.80 -1.33
CA GLY A 87 -3.61 -23.19 -2.27
C GLY A 87 -4.39 -22.00 -1.72
N PHE A 88 -4.00 -21.49 -0.55
CA PHE A 88 -4.61 -20.32 0.07
C PHE A 88 -4.30 -19.06 -0.76
N ARG A 89 -5.32 -18.45 -1.35
CA ARG A 89 -5.20 -17.21 -2.12
C ARG A 89 -4.93 -16.04 -1.18
N LEU A 90 -4.00 -15.19 -1.56
CA LEU A 90 -3.59 -14.04 -0.78
C LEU A 90 -4.50 -12.86 -1.13
N GLU A 91 -5.34 -12.48 -0.19
CA GLU A 91 -6.23 -11.33 -0.29
C GLU A 91 -5.57 -10.05 0.23
N HIS A 92 -5.96 -8.91 -0.34
CA HIS A 92 -5.52 -7.59 0.08
C HIS A 92 -6.54 -7.00 1.07
N GLY A 93 -6.07 -6.61 2.28
CA GLY A 93 -6.89 -6.02 3.34
C GLY A 93 -7.47 -7.02 4.36
N VAL A 94 -8.28 -6.49 5.29
CA VAL A 94 -8.84 -7.25 6.44
C VAL A 94 -10.20 -7.87 6.12
N ALA A 95 -10.88 -7.38 5.09
CA ALA A 95 -12.18 -7.91 4.66
C ALA A 95 -11.96 -9.09 3.70
N GLN A 96 -11.57 -10.24 4.25
CA GLN A 96 -11.46 -11.47 3.46
C GLN A 96 -12.83 -11.86 2.87
N GLY A 97 -12.86 -12.32 1.61
CA GLY A 97 -14.06 -12.83 0.93
C GLY A 97 -14.62 -11.94 -0.19
N HIS A 98 -13.93 -10.89 -0.62
CA HIS A 98 -14.42 -9.94 -1.64
C HIS A 98 -13.73 -10.04 -3.01
N ASP A 99 -13.04 -11.16 -3.27
CA ASP A 99 -12.25 -11.40 -4.49
C ASP A 99 -11.21 -10.31 -4.79
N CYS A 100 -10.69 -9.63 -3.76
CA CYS A 100 -9.62 -8.66 -3.88
C CYS A 100 -8.29 -9.35 -3.56
N PHE A 101 -7.68 -9.95 -4.57
CA PHE A 101 -6.43 -10.70 -4.43
C PHE A 101 -5.20 -9.85 -4.75
N TYR A 102 -4.06 -10.21 -4.15
CA TYR A 102 -2.78 -9.93 -4.77
C TYR A 102 -2.67 -10.80 -6.04
N MET A 103 -2.36 -10.18 -7.18
CA MET A 103 -2.38 -10.78 -8.51
C MET A 103 -0.98 -11.21 -8.94
N MET A 104 -0.90 -12.30 -9.68
CA MET A 104 0.27 -12.75 -10.45
C MET A 104 0.08 -12.22 -11.87
N PRO A 105 1.01 -11.44 -12.41
CA PRO A 105 0.74 -10.69 -13.64
C PRO A 105 0.99 -11.56 -14.88
N SER A 106 0.03 -12.45 -15.16
CA SER A 106 -0.03 -13.24 -16.39
C SER A 106 -0.14 -12.35 -17.63
N ARG A 107 0.02 -12.95 -18.82
CA ARG A 107 -0.17 -12.22 -20.08
C ARG A 107 -1.60 -11.75 -20.29
N ASP A 108 -2.60 -12.51 -19.83
CA ASP A 108 -4.01 -12.14 -19.93
C ASP A 108 -4.33 -11.00 -18.98
N TYR A 109 -3.81 -11.04 -17.75
CA TYR A 109 -3.95 -9.95 -16.78
C TYR A 109 -3.28 -8.66 -17.28
N ALA A 110 -2.08 -8.75 -17.86
CA ALA A 110 -1.41 -7.61 -18.47
C ALA A 110 -2.23 -7.00 -19.61
N ARG A 111 -2.85 -7.83 -20.48
CA ARG A 111 -3.74 -7.37 -21.56
C ARG A 111 -4.97 -6.66 -20.99
N TYR A 112 -5.62 -7.28 -20.00
CA TYR A 112 -6.77 -6.69 -19.30
C TYR A 112 -6.43 -5.30 -18.75
N LEU A 113 -5.33 -5.16 -18.00
CA LEU A 113 -4.89 -3.88 -17.48
C LEU A 113 -4.63 -2.87 -18.61
N GLY A 114 -3.90 -3.25 -19.67
CA GLY A 114 -3.63 -2.36 -20.80
C GLY A 114 -4.90 -1.81 -21.45
N GLU A 115 -5.91 -2.66 -21.66
CA GLU A 115 -7.21 -2.24 -22.21
C GLU A 115 -7.92 -1.22 -21.32
N GLN A 116 -7.97 -1.46 -20.00
CA GLN A 116 -8.61 -0.55 -19.05
C GLN A 116 -7.88 0.79 -18.93
N LEU A 117 -6.55 0.76 -18.96
CA LEU A 117 -5.71 1.94 -18.75
C LEU A 117 -5.74 2.93 -19.93
N ARG A 118 -6.24 2.55 -21.11
CA ARG A 118 -6.45 3.49 -22.23
C ARG A 118 -7.34 4.68 -21.85
N ARG A 119 -8.29 4.47 -20.94
CA ARG A 119 -9.17 5.52 -20.40
C ARG A 119 -8.37 6.67 -19.77
N VAL A 120 -7.19 6.39 -19.20
CA VAL A 120 -6.28 7.38 -18.60
C VAL A 120 -5.78 8.37 -19.65
N VAL A 121 -5.40 7.87 -20.83
CA VAL A 121 -4.97 8.68 -21.95
C VAL A 121 -6.16 9.45 -22.54
N ASP A 122 -7.31 8.79 -22.73
CA ASP A 122 -8.50 9.39 -23.34
C ASP A 122 -9.04 10.60 -22.58
N VAL A 123 -8.99 10.57 -21.25
CA VAL A 123 -9.45 11.69 -20.40
C VAL A 123 -8.43 12.85 -20.33
N GLY A 124 -7.23 12.65 -20.88
CA GLY A 124 -6.18 13.64 -21.00
C GLY A 124 -5.27 13.74 -19.77
N ALA A 125 -5.01 12.62 -19.08
CA ALA A 125 -3.91 12.56 -18.13
C ALA A 125 -2.56 12.69 -18.85
N VAL A 126 -1.57 13.29 -18.18
CA VAL A 126 -0.23 13.49 -18.74
C VAL A 126 0.81 12.51 -18.20
N ALA A 127 0.44 11.75 -17.16
CA ALA A 127 1.23 10.64 -16.65
C ALA A 127 0.37 9.61 -15.91
N ILE A 128 0.88 8.39 -15.83
CA ILE A 128 0.34 7.30 -15.02
C ILE A 128 1.39 6.76 -14.05
N HIS A 129 0.93 6.31 -12.89
CA HIS A 129 1.70 5.68 -11.82
C HIS A 129 1.14 4.27 -11.61
N LEU A 130 1.96 3.27 -11.95
CA LEU A 130 1.64 1.84 -11.86
C LEU A 130 2.17 1.30 -10.53
N GLU A 131 1.36 1.42 -9.49
CA GLU A 131 1.75 1.25 -8.09
C GLU A 131 1.92 -0.20 -7.68
N GLU A 132 2.93 -0.42 -6.82
CA GLU A 132 3.14 -1.65 -6.05
C GLU A 132 3.13 -2.91 -6.92
N PRO A 133 4.12 -3.08 -7.81
CA PRO A 133 4.37 -4.35 -8.50
C PRO A 133 4.91 -5.39 -7.51
N GLU A 134 4.01 -5.92 -6.67
CA GLU A 134 4.32 -6.70 -5.48
C GLU A 134 3.97 -8.18 -5.60
N PHE A 135 4.96 -9.03 -5.31
CA PHE A 135 4.77 -10.46 -5.18
C PHE A 135 5.19 -10.95 -3.80
N TRP A 136 4.29 -11.59 -3.06
CA TRP A 136 4.65 -12.16 -1.76
C TRP A 136 5.66 -13.30 -1.92
N VAL A 137 6.77 -13.27 -1.16
CA VAL A 137 7.79 -14.34 -1.16
C VAL A 137 7.19 -15.71 -0.78
N ARG A 138 6.12 -15.71 0.04
CA ARG A 138 5.39 -16.92 0.45
C ARG A 138 4.43 -17.47 -0.60
N ALA A 139 4.21 -16.76 -1.70
CA ALA A 139 3.37 -17.19 -2.80
C ALA A 139 4.10 -18.18 -3.72
N GLY A 140 3.62 -18.32 -4.97
CA GLY A 140 4.22 -19.18 -5.99
C GLY A 140 3.69 -20.62 -5.99
N TYR A 141 2.54 -20.87 -5.34
CA TYR A 141 1.90 -22.19 -5.29
C TYR A 141 0.63 -22.30 -6.16
N GLY A 142 0.19 -21.18 -6.75
CA GLY A 142 -0.99 -21.13 -7.62
C GLY A 142 -0.75 -21.77 -8.98
N GLU A 143 -1.80 -22.30 -9.60
CA GLU A 143 -1.70 -22.99 -10.90
C GLU A 143 -1.21 -22.06 -12.03
N GLY A 144 -1.60 -20.79 -12.04
CA GLY A 144 -1.08 -19.81 -12.99
C GLY A 144 0.44 -19.65 -12.89
N PHE A 145 0.97 -19.56 -11.67
CA PHE A 145 2.42 -19.46 -11.44
C PHE A 145 3.17 -20.73 -11.88
N LYS A 146 2.59 -21.93 -11.67
CA LYS A 146 3.20 -23.19 -12.14
C LYS A 146 3.28 -23.26 -13.66
N ARG A 147 2.28 -22.72 -14.37
CA ARG A 147 2.34 -22.60 -15.84
C ARG A 147 3.41 -21.63 -16.30
N GLU A 148 3.49 -20.44 -15.69
CA GLU A 148 4.54 -19.46 -15.97
C GLU A 148 5.93 -20.01 -15.65
N TRP A 149 6.08 -20.86 -14.62
CA TRP A 149 7.33 -21.54 -14.32
C TRP A 149 7.75 -22.49 -15.45
N GLN A 150 6.82 -23.31 -15.93
CA GLN A 150 7.08 -24.24 -17.03
C GLN A 150 7.42 -23.49 -18.33
N GLU A 151 6.76 -22.35 -18.60
CA GLU A 151 7.08 -21.48 -19.75
C GLU A 151 8.47 -20.85 -19.61
N PHE A 152 8.81 -20.31 -18.44
CA PHE A 152 10.05 -19.57 -18.21
C PHE A 152 11.29 -20.46 -18.11
N TYR A 153 11.19 -21.60 -17.39
CA TYR A 153 12.33 -22.49 -17.15
C TYR A 153 12.36 -23.72 -18.06
N GLY A 154 11.25 -24.11 -18.69
CA GLY A 154 11.17 -25.35 -19.47
C GLY A 154 11.21 -26.63 -18.61
N GLU A 155 10.96 -26.52 -17.31
CA GLU A 155 11.06 -27.60 -16.31
C GLU A 155 9.79 -27.66 -15.47
N GLU A 156 9.49 -28.82 -14.87
CA GLU A 156 8.39 -28.93 -13.91
C GLU A 156 8.61 -27.98 -12.72
N TRP A 157 7.50 -27.45 -12.19
CA TRP A 157 7.53 -26.57 -11.02
C TRP A 157 8.18 -27.26 -9.82
N GLN A 158 9.00 -26.50 -9.10
CA GLN A 158 9.65 -26.94 -7.88
C GLN A 158 9.08 -26.18 -6.69
N ASP A 159 8.79 -26.88 -5.58
CA ASP A 159 8.35 -26.23 -4.35
C ASP A 159 9.38 -25.19 -3.90
N PRO A 160 9.01 -23.90 -3.82
CA PRO A 160 9.90 -22.84 -3.36
C PRO A 160 10.51 -23.10 -1.96
N ALA A 161 9.88 -23.94 -1.13
CA ALA A 161 10.38 -24.32 0.20
C ALA A 161 11.37 -25.49 0.19
N SER A 162 11.51 -26.20 -0.93
CA SER A 162 12.35 -27.39 -1.04
C SER A 162 13.85 -27.12 -0.91
N SER A 163 14.32 -25.94 -1.33
CA SER A 163 15.73 -25.55 -1.25
C SER A 163 15.93 -24.04 -1.40
N PRO A 164 17.09 -23.48 -0.99
CA PRO A 164 17.45 -22.09 -1.28
C PRO A 164 17.45 -21.76 -2.79
N ASP A 165 17.86 -22.71 -3.63
CA ASP A 165 17.85 -22.53 -5.09
C ASP A 165 16.43 -22.42 -5.64
N ALA A 166 15.52 -23.30 -5.21
CA ALA A 166 14.11 -23.24 -5.60
C ALA A 166 13.47 -21.92 -5.15
N ARG A 167 13.78 -21.44 -3.94
CA ARG A 167 13.33 -20.12 -3.45
C ARG A 167 13.81 -18.99 -4.34
N TYR A 168 15.11 -18.98 -4.67
CA TYR A 168 15.71 -17.97 -5.54
C TYR A 168 15.09 -17.99 -6.94
N ARG A 169 14.93 -19.17 -7.55
CA ARG A 169 14.31 -19.33 -8.87
C ARG A 169 12.85 -18.85 -8.88
N ALA A 170 12.09 -19.12 -7.81
CA ALA A 170 10.73 -18.62 -7.68
C ALA A 170 10.71 -17.08 -7.60
N SER A 171 11.54 -16.48 -6.75
CA SER A 171 11.66 -15.01 -6.67
C SER A 171 12.11 -14.37 -7.98
N ARG A 172 13.04 -15.00 -8.70
CA ARG A 172 13.47 -14.53 -10.03
C ARG A 172 12.33 -14.55 -11.05
N LEU A 173 11.47 -15.58 -11.01
CA LEU A 173 10.27 -15.62 -11.86
C LEU A 173 9.28 -14.52 -11.46
N MET A 174 9.00 -14.35 -10.17
CA MET A 174 8.12 -13.27 -9.67
C MET A 174 8.58 -11.89 -10.18
N GLN A 175 9.89 -11.61 -10.07
CA GLN A 175 10.51 -10.40 -10.61
C GLN A 175 10.28 -10.29 -12.13
N HIS A 176 10.59 -11.35 -12.88
CA HIS A 176 10.44 -11.38 -14.34
C HIS A 176 9.00 -11.07 -14.78
N LEU A 177 8.00 -11.64 -14.12
CA LEU A 177 6.60 -11.47 -14.46
C LEU A 177 6.16 -10.00 -14.34
N TYR A 178 6.52 -9.33 -13.25
CA TYR A 178 6.24 -7.89 -13.11
C TYR A 178 7.08 -7.03 -14.05
N THR A 179 8.36 -7.32 -14.26
CA THR A 179 9.18 -6.60 -15.26
C THR A 179 8.54 -6.66 -16.65
N ARG A 180 8.11 -7.86 -17.08
CA ARG A 180 7.43 -8.10 -18.36
C ARG A 180 6.14 -7.28 -18.48
N THR A 181 5.33 -7.28 -17.43
CA THR A 181 4.04 -6.59 -17.42
C THR A 181 4.20 -5.08 -17.40
N LEU A 182 5.12 -4.53 -16.60
CA LEU A 182 5.41 -3.10 -16.60
C LEU A 182 5.95 -2.63 -17.95
N ASP A 183 6.85 -3.38 -18.58
CA ASP A 183 7.35 -3.06 -19.93
C ASP A 183 6.22 -3.02 -20.97
N PHE A 184 5.34 -4.03 -20.93
CA PHE A 184 4.16 -4.09 -21.80
C PHE A 184 3.25 -2.88 -21.61
N LEU A 185 2.83 -2.61 -20.36
CA LEU A 185 1.90 -1.51 -20.05
C LEU A 185 2.49 -0.15 -20.41
N CYS A 186 3.76 0.10 -20.06
CA CYS A 186 4.41 1.38 -20.35
C CYS A 186 4.51 1.63 -21.86
N ARG A 187 4.88 0.62 -22.64
CA ARG A 187 4.99 0.73 -24.11
C ARG A 187 3.63 0.92 -24.76
N GLU A 188 2.62 0.15 -24.34
CA GLU A 188 1.27 0.20 -24.90
C GLU A 188 0.63 1.58 -24.65
N LEU A 189 0.72 2.09 -23.42
CA LEU A 189 0.16 3.39 -23.06
C LEU A 189 0.89 4.55 -23.73
N LYS A 190 2.22 4.53 -23.80
CA LYS A 190 2.98 5.58 -24.53
C LYS A 190 2.66 5.57 -26.02
N ALA A 191 2.55 4.39 -26.64
CA ALA A 191 2.17 4.29 -28.05
C ALA A 191 0.76 4.84 -28.28
N TYR A 192 -0.21 4.42 -27.46
CA TYR A 192 -1.59 4.90 -27.54
C TYR A 192 -1.68 6.43 -27.29
N ALA A 193 -0.94 6.95 -26.33
CA ALA A 193 -0.88 8.39 -26.07
C ALA A 193 -0.30 9.16 -27.26
N ALA A 194 0.76 8.66 -27.90
CA ALA A 194 1.32 9.27 -29.10
C ALA A 194 0.30 9.30 -30.25
N GLU A 195 -0.47 8.22 -30.45
CA GLU A 195 -1.57 8.18 -31.44
C GLU A 195 -2.66 9.22 -31.15
N LYS A 196 -2.89 9.52 -29.86
CA LYS A 196 -3.83 10.56 -29.39
C LYS A 196 -3.22 11.96 -29.35
N GLY A 197 -1.98 12.14 -29.79
CA GLY A 197 -1.29 13.43 -29.86
C GLY A 197 -0.55 13.86 -28.60
N ASN A 198 -0.34 12.95 -27.64
CA ASN A 198 0.48 13.16 -26.44
C ASN A 198 1.72 12.27 -26.47
N SER A 199 2.76 12.71 -27.20
CA SER A 199 4.04 11.99 -27.28
C SER A 199 4.88 12.08 -26.00
N ASP A 200 4.53 12.96 -25.08
CA ASP A 200 5.25 13.21 -23.82
C ASP A 200 4.59 12.52 -22.61
N PHE A 201 3.70 11.54 -22.86
CA PHE A 201 3.04 10.78 -21.79
C PHE A 201 4.08 9.99 -20.97
N ARG A 202 3.98 10.09 -19.65
CA ARG A 202 4.96 9.51 -18.72
C ARG A 202 4.38 8.35 -17.91
N CYS A 203 5.18 7.33 -17.69
CA CYS A 203 4.85 6.17 -16.87
C CYS A 203 5.81 6.10 -15.70
N TYR A 204 5.29 6.11 -14.48
CA TYR A 204 6.06 5.98 -13.25
C TYR A 204 5.62 4.71 -12.51
N VAL A 205 6.47 4.24 -11.61
CA VAL A 205 6.17 3.07 -10.78
C VAL A 205 6.40 3.44 -9.32
N PRO A 206 5.33 3.69 -8.55
CA PRO A 206 5.40 3.74 -7.11
C PRO A 206 5.77 2.39 -6.51
N THR A 207 6.70 2.37 -5.57
CA THR A 207 7.18 1.15 -4.93
C THR A 207 7.78 1.48 -3.57
N HIS A 208 7.65 0.55 -2.61
CA HIS A 208 8.41 0.64 -1.37
C HIS A 208 9.91 0.44 -1.62
N SER A 209 10.73 0.80 -0.63
CA SER A 209 12.18 0.61 -0.76
C SER A 209 12.56 -0.87 -0.70
N LEU A 210 13.66 -1.24 -1.37
CA LEU A 210 14.30 -2.56 -1.21
C LEU A 210 14.51 -2.96 0.26
N VAL A 211 14.81 -1.98 1.14
CA VAL A 211 14.97 -2.21 2.57
C VAL A 211 13.66 -2.70 3.16
N ASN A 212 12.55 -2.00 2.92
CA ASN A 212 11.24 -2.40 3.41
C ASN A 212 10.78 -3.74 2.81
N TYR A 213 10.87 -3.93 1.50
CA TYR A 213 10.46 -5.19 0.88
C TYR A 213 11.29 -6.39 1.35
N ALA A 214 12.56 -6.21 1.70
CA ALA A 214 13.34 -7.24 2.38
C ALA A 214 12.76 -7.58 3.77
N HIS A 215 12.29 -6.59 4.52
CA HIS A 215 11.62 -6.80 5.81
C HIS A 215 10.25 -7.48 5.66
N TRP A 216 9.42 -6.99 4.73
CA TRP A 216 8.06 -7.47 4.52
C TRP A 216 8.00 -8.75 3.68
N ARG A 217 9.12 -9.19 3.10
CA ARG A 217 9.24 -10.38 2.25
C ARG A 217 8.35 -10.27 1.02
N ILE A 218 8.54 -9.19 0.29
CA ILE A 218 7.91 -8.91 -1.00
C ILE A 218 9.00 -8.89 -2.07
N VAL A 219 8.69 -9.43 -3.24
CA VAL A 219 9.53 -9.40 -4.44
C VAL A 219 8.94 -8.36 -5.38
N SER A 220 9.79 -7.45 -5.84
CA SER A 220 9.43 -6.39 -6.79
C SER A 220 10.54 -6.21 -7.83
N PRO A 221 10.24 -5.76 -9.07
CA PRO A 221 11.24 -5.58 -10.13
C PRO A 221 12.08 -4.30 -10.04
N GLU A 222 12.27 -3.71 -8.86
CA GLU A 222 12.91 -2.38 -8.66
C GLU A 222 14.17 -2.16 -9.51
N SER A 223 15.12 -3.10 -9.51
CA SER A 223 16.39 -2.96 -10.25
C SER A 223 16.23 -3.09 -11.77
N GLU A 224 15.35 -3.98 -12.22
CA GLU A 224 15.12 -4.25 -13.66
C GLU A 224 14.24 -3.17 -14.29
N MET A 225 13.37 -2.55 -13.50
CA MET A 225 12.50 -1.46 -13.91
C MET A 225 13.27 -0.25 -14.45
N LEU A 226 14.45 0.04 -13.89
CA LEU A 226 15.30 1.14 -14.36
C LEU A 226 15.78 0.94 -15.81
N ALA A 227 15.88 -0.31 -16.26
CA ALA A 227 16.27 -0.64 -17.63
C ALA A 227 15.10 -0.53 -18.62
N LEU A 228 13.87 -0.35 -18.14
CA LEU A 228 12.70 -0.19 -19.00
C LEU A 228 12.72 1.20 -19.64
N GLU A 229 12.88 1.26 -20.96
CA GLU A 229 12.83 2.52 -21.72
C GLU A 229 11.50 3.26 -21.54
N GLY A 230 10.40 2.51 -21.39
CA GLY A 230 9.05 3.06 -21.18
C GLY A 230 8.78 3.61 -19.77
N CYS A 231 9.65 3.37 -18.79
CA CYS A 231 9.48 3.88 -17.43
C CYS A 231 10.24 5.22 -17.27
N ASP A 232 9.57 6.29 -16.85
CA ASP A 232 10.16 7.63 -16.69
C ASP A 232 10.69 7.88 -15.26
N GLY A 233 10.39 7.00 -14.31
CA GLY A 233 10.80 7.15 -12.93
C GLY A 233 9.98 6.35 -11.93
N LEU A 234 10.18 6.65 -10.65
CA LEU A 234 9.46 6.05 -9.55
C LEU A 234 9.03 7.06 -8.48
N ILE A 235 8.09 6.61 -7.65
CA ILE A 235 7.87 7.16 -6.33
C ILE A 235 8.44 6.18 -5.32
N GLY A 236 9.41 6.62 -4.52
CA GLY A 236 9.82 5.90 -3.33
C GLY A 236 8.73 6.07 -2.28
N GLN A 237 7.85 5.07 -2.15
CA GLN A 237 6.75 5.04 -1.20
C GLN A 237 7.26 4.72 0.20
N VAL A 238 8.12 5.60 0.71
CA VAL A 238 8.63 5.53 2.07
C VAL A 238 7.65 6.32 2.93
N TRP A 239 6.93 5.65 3.82
CA TRP A 239 6.03 6.34 4.74
C TRP A 239 6.16 5.81 6.15
N THR A 240 5.50 6.51 7.07
CA THR A 240 5.56 6.24 8.52
C THR A 240 5.39 4.75 8.85
N GLY A 241 4.41 4.06 8.26
CA GLY A 241 4.19 2.62 8.33
C GLY A 241 5.36 1.74 7.86
N THR A 242 6.00 2.02 6.72
CA THR A 242 7.16 1.25 6.26
C THR A 242 8.35 1.49 7.17
N SER A 243 8.63 2.76 7.50
CA SER A 243 9.80 3.17 8.25
C SER A 243 9.73 2.84 9.73
N ARG A 244 8.54 2.65 10.30
CA ARG A 244 8.40 2.20 11.69
C ARG A 244 8.67 0.69 11.87
N THR A 245 8.81 -0.07 10.79
CA THR A 245 9.16 -1.50 10.84
C THR A 245 10.39 -1.72 11.75
N PRO A 246 10.32 -2.58 12.78
CA PRO A 246 11.44 -2.78 13.69
C PRO A 246 12.71 -3.27 12.99
N THR A 247 13.83 -2.57 13.22
CA THR A 247 15.14 -2.90 12.67
C THR A 247 16.08 -3.46 13.74
N VAL A 248 17.07 -4.27 13.35
CA VAL A 248 18.09 -4.81 14.26
C VAL A 248 19.32 -3.91 14.23
N TYR A 249 19.63 -3.26 15.35
CA TYR A 249 20.88 -2.52 15.52
C TYR A 249 21.61 -3.01 16.77
N ARG A 250 22.86 -3.46 16.60
CA ARG A 250 23.69 -4.05 17.68
C ARG A 250 22.97 -5.16 18.46
N GLY A 251 22.23 -6.01 17.75
CA GLY A 251 21.49 -7.13 18.33
C GLY A 251 20.16 -6.76 18.99
N VAL A 252 19.74 -5.49 18.94
CA VAL A 252 18.46 -5.04 19.51
C VAL A 252 17.47 -4.68 18.41
N THR A 253 16.39 -5.46 18.33
CA THR A 253 15.26 -5.20 17.44
C THR A 253 14.34 -4.13 18.06
N LYS A 254 14.13 -3.02 17.36
CA LYS A 254 13.25 -1.92 17.82
C LYS A 254 12.83 -1.04 16.63
N GLN A 255 11.65 -0.43 16.69
CA GLN A 255 11.29 0.70 15.85
C GLN A 255 12.30 1.85 15.96
N ARG A 256 12.73 2.37 14.80
CA ARG A 256 13.68 3.49 14.64
C ARG A 256 13.32 4.27 13.38
N THR A 257 12.19 4.98 13.43
CA THR A 257 11.55 5.56 12.24
C THR A 257 12.47 6.48 11.45
N LEU A 258 13.24 7.34 12.13
CA LEU A 258 14.17 8.27 11.46
C LEU A 258 15.30 7.51 10.74
N GLU A 259 16.00 6.62 11.43
CA GLU A 259 17.15 5.90 10.87
C GLU A 259 16.73 4.92 9.78
N ALA A 260 15.59 4.24 9.97
CA ALA A 260 15.02 3.36 8.95
C ALA A 260 14.57 4.18 7.73
N GLY A 261 13.78 5.25 7.94
CA GLY A 261 13.33 6.14 6.87
C GLY A 261 14.50 6.72 6.07
N TYR A 262 15.55 7.22 6.73
CA TYR A 262 16.77 7.68 6.05
C TYR A 262 17.37 6.59 5.14
N CYS A 263 17.50 5.35 5.63
CA CYS A 263 18.02 4.24 4.84
C CYS A 263 17.09 3.91 3.65
N GLU A 264 15.78 3.95 3.84
CA GLU A 264 14.81 3.73 2.77
C GLU A 264 14.90 4.81 1.69
N TYR A 265 14.87 6.10 2.06
CA TYR A 265 15.00 7.22 1.12
C TYR A 265 16.33 7.18 0.37
N ALA A 266 17.43 6.86 1.07
CA ALA A 266 18.75 6.73 0.47
C ALA A 266 18.82 5.54 -0.49
N ALA A 267 18.11 4.44 -0.22
CA ALA A 267 18.02 3.30 -1.13
C ALA A 267 17.28 3.69 -2.43
N CYS A 268 16.14 4.38 -2.34
CA CYS A 268 15.41 4.89 -3.50
C CYS A 268 16.24 5.89 -4.33
N ALA A 269 16.97 6.79 -3.66
CA ALA A 269 17.90 7.72 -4.32
C ALA A 269 19.04 6.99 -5.03
N ALA A 270 19.65 6.00 -4.37
CA ALA A 270 20.72 5.19 -4.95
C ALA A 270 20.23 4.38 -6.16
N LEU A 271 18.97 3.94 -6.18
CA LEU A 271 18.35 3.23 -7.29
C LEU A 271 18.39 4.06 -8.58
N VAL A 272 18.00 5.34 -8.54
CA VAL A 272 17.96 6.20 -9.74
C VAL A 272 19.28 6.87 -10.07
N ARG A 273 20.29 6.78 -9.20
CA ARG A 273 21.54 7.53 -9.34
C ARG A 273 22.25 7.21 -10.66
N GLY A 274 22.59 8.26 -11.40
CA GLY A 274 23.26 8.12 -12.70
C GLY A 274 22.34 7.69 -13.85
N SER A 275 21.04 7.61 -13.61
CA SER A 275 20.02 7.43 -14.65
C SER A 275 19.27 8.75 -14.91
N GLU A 276 18.49 8.77 -15.99
CA GLU A 276 17.57 9.88 -16.30
C GLU A 276 16.18 9.70 -15.63
N LYS A 277 16.00 8.64 -14.84
CA LYS A 277 14.75 8.32 -14.17
C LYS A 277 14.47 9.35 -13.07
N LYS A 278 13.25 9.88 -13.02
CA LYS A 278 12.82 10.78 -11.96
C LYS A 278 12.51 10.00 -10.68
N LEU A 279 12.82 10.59 -9.53
CA LEU A 279 12.42 10.08 -8.22
C LEU A 279 11.55 11.11 -7.52
N TRP A 280 10.44 10.64 -6.97
CA TRP A 280 9.63 11.34 -5.97
C TRP A 280 9.76 10.63 -4.64
N GLN A 281 10.02 11.37 -3.58
CA GLN A 281 10.10 10.84 -2.22
C GLN A 281 8.76 11.11 -1.53
N LEU A 282 8.04 10.06 -1.17
CA LEU A 282 6.77 10.20 -0.47
C LEU A 282 7.03 10.47 1.02
N ALA A 283 6.19 11.27 1.67
CA ALA A 283 6.04 11.26 3.12
C ALA A 283 4.55 11.30 3.50
N ASP A 284 4.11 10.43 4.42
CA ASP A 284 2.71 10.36 4.85
C ASP A 284 2.52 11.00 6.24
N PRO A 285 1.71 12.08 6.35
CA PRO A 285 1.36 12.71 7.63
C PRO A 285 0.67 11.82 8.66
N ILE A 286 0.13 10.67 8.26
CA ILE A 286 -0.56 9.71 9.15
C ILE A 286 -0.04 8.27 9.00
N GLU A 287 -0.07 7.66 7.81
CA GLU A 287 0.04 6.20 7.50
C GLU A 287 -1.30 5.47 7.30
N ASP A 288 -1.23 4.18 6.94
CA ASP A 288 -2.39 3.31 6.69
C ASP A 288 -3.04 2.73 7.94
N ASN A 289 -2.26 2.49 9.00
CA ASN A 289 -2.81 2.04 10.27
C ASN A 289 -3.55 3.19 10.96
N PRO A 290 -4.90 3.16 11.06
CA PRO A 290 -5.70 4.28 11.55
C PRO A 290 -5.80 4.32 13.09
N ASN A 291 -5.00 3.50 13.79
CA ASN A 291 -5.15 3.21 15.22
C ASN A 291 -4.19 4.02 16.12
N TYR A 292 -3.48 4.99 15.57
CA TYR A 292 -2.61 5.88 16.34
C TYR A 292 -3.24 7.26 16.53
N CYS A 293 -2.68 8.02 17.47
CA CYS A 293 -3.10 9.40 17.71
C CYS A 293 -2.29 10.40 16.87
N TRP A 294 -2.81 11.62 16.77
CA TRP A 294 -2.16 12.70 16.01
C TRP A 294 -0.73 13.02 16.44
N GLU A 295 -0.41 12.89 17.73
CA GLU A 295 0.96 13.13 18.21
C GLU A 295 1.93 12.07 17.67
N ASP A 296 1.52 10.79 17.65
CA ASP A 296 2.33 9.71 17.09
C ASP A 296 2.54 9.90 15.59
N TYR A 297 1.47 10.21 14.86
CA TYR A 297 1.53 10.50 13.44
C TYR A 297 2.47 11.64 13.12
N ARG A 298 2.36 12.75 13.86
CA ARG A 298 3.23 13.91 13.72
C ARG A 298 4.69 13.55 13.93
N VAL A 299 5.04 12.92 15.06
CA VAL A 299 6.44 12.58 15.37
C VAL A 299 7.05 11.68 14.30
N ASN A 300 6.30 10.69 13.81
CA ASN A 300 6.80 9.79 12.78
C ASN A 300 6.88 10.46 11.40
N TRP A 301 5.95 11.34 11.06
CA TRP A 301 6.02 12.16 9.85
C TRP A 301 7.22 13.12 9.89
N GLU A 302 7.49 13.77 11.03
CA GLU A 302 8.71 14.58 11.22
C GLU A 302 9.98 13.75 10.98
N CYS A 303 9.99 12.49 11.44
CA CYS A 303 11.11 11.57 11.21
C CYS A 303 11.29 11.23 9.72
N THR A 304 10.21 10.92 9.00
CA THR A 304 10.29 10.54 7.57
C THR A 304 10.65 11.74 6.70
N VAL A 305 10.03 12.91 6.91
CA VAL A 305 10.43 14.14 6.21
C VAL A 305 11.88 14.47 6.48
N THR A 306 12.32 14.45 7.75
CA THR A 306 13.74 14.67 8.09
C THR A 306 14.65 13.66 7.40
N GLY A 307 14.29 12.38 7.39
CA GLY A 307 15.05 11.33 6.70
C GLY A 307 15.21 11.60 5.20
N SER A 308 14.14 12.02 4.52
CA SER A 308 14.19 12.38 3.09
C SER A 308 15.08 13.59 2.83
N LEU A 309 15.03 14.59 3.71
CA LEU A 309 15.83 15.82 3.65
C LEU A 309 17.32 15.60 3.92
N LEU A 310 17.73 14.44 4.44
CA LEU A 310 19.14 14.11 4.62
C LEU A 310 19.75 13.45 3.37
N VAL A 311 18.95 13.21 2.32
CA VAL A 311 19.36 12.57 1.08
C VAL A 311 19.46 13.63 -0.02
N GLU A 312 20.67 13.84 -0.55
CA GLU A 312 20.98 14.92 -1.51
C GLU A 312 20.17 14.85 -2.80
N GLU A 313 19.76 13.65 -3.24
CA GLU A 313 18.94 13.47 -4.45
C GLU A 313 17.44 13.73 -4.25
N SER A 314 17.00 13.99 -3.01
CA SER A 314 15.59 14.29 -2.72
C SER A 314 15.26 15.69 -3.23
N GLU A 315 14.64 15.80 -4.41
CA GLU A 315 14.21 17.09 -4.95
C GLU A 315 12.74 17.15 -5.42
N ARG A 316 12.02 16.04 -5.34
CA ARG A 316 10.58 15.97 -5.63
C ARG A 316 9.91 15.16 -4.54
N PHE A 317 8.72 15.59 -4.13
CA PHE A 317 8.04 15.05 -2.97
C PHE A 317 6.60 14.73 -3.29
N GLU A 318 6.19 13.49 -3.01
CA GLU A 318 4.78 13.24 -2.78
C GLU A 318 4.49 13.63 -1.33
N ILE A 319 3.95 14.83 -1.14
CA ILE A 319 3.89 15.50 0.15
C ILE A 319 2.84 14.90 1.09
N MET A 320 1.84 14.23 0.52
CA MET A 320 0.84 13.49 1.29
C MET A 320 0.09 12.51 0.38
N PRO A 321 -0.16 11.28 0.84
CA PRO A 321 -1.17 10.44 0.26
C PRO A 321 -2.52 10.68 0.95
N TRP A 322 -3.58 10.77 0.16
CA TRP A 322 -4.97 10.86 0.62
C TRP A 322 -5.25 12.07 1.54
N PRO A 323 -5.20 13.32 1.02
CA PRO A 323 -5.46 14.52 1.82
C PRO A 323 -6.81 14.46 2.56
N SER A 324 -7.81 13.78 1.99
CA SER A 324 -9.08 13.53 2.68
C SER A 324 -8.94 12.77 4.01
N ARG A 325 -8.06 11.76 4.09
CA ARG A 325 -7.78 11.05 5.36
C ARG A 325 -7.23 12.02 6.42
N ILE A 326 -6.39 12.96 6.01
CA ILE A 326 -5.71 13.90 6.92
C ILE A 326 -6.67 15.02 7.38
N PHE A 327 -7.34 15.69 6.44
CA PHE A 327 -8.09 16.91 6.74
C PHE A 327 -9.58 16.67 7.02
N LYS A 328 -10.13 15.52 6.64
CA LYS A 328 -11.53 15.12 6.94
C LYS A 328 -11.63 13.98 7.93
N GLY A 329 -10.56 13.22 8.11
CA GLY A 329 -10.53 12.08 9.00
C GLY A 329 -10.55 12.48 10.47
N THR A 330 -10.89 11.51 11.30
CA THR A 330 -10.73 11.59 12.75
C THR A 330 -9.97 10.37 13.22
N TYR A 331 -9.08 10.54 14.18
CA TYR A 331 -8.21 9.48 14.69
C TYR A 331 -8.29 9.39 16.20
N PRO A 332 -7.99 8.22 16.78
CA PRO A 332 -7.94 8.03 18.22
C PRO A 332 -7.19 9.15 18.95
N THR A 333 -7.66 9.50 20.13
CA THR A 333 -6.97 10.48 21.00
C THR A 333 -5.75 9.88 21.70
N VAL A 334 -5.59 8.55 21.67
CA VAL A 334 -4.46 7.78 22.21
C VAL A 334 -4.04 6.68 21.23
N ASN A 335 -2.82 6.18 21.36
CA ASN A 335 -2.32 5.07 20.55
C ASN A 335 -2.95 3.75 20.98
N LEU A 336 -3.88 3.21 20.17
CA LEU A 336 -4.65 2.03 20.54
C LEU A 336 -3.82 0.75 20.55
N VAL A 337 -2.75 0.66 19.76
CA VAL A 337 -1.92 -0.56 19.64
C VAL A 337 -1.40 -1.04 21.00
N GLY A 338 -1.10 -0.11 21.91
CA GLY A 338 -0.63 -0.42 23.27
C GLY A 338 -1.73 -0.62 24.30
N GLU A 339 -2.98 -0.32 23.97
CA GLU A 339 -4.11 -0.34 24.91
C GLU A 339 -4.60 -1.77 25.16
N PRO A 340 -5.07 -2.08 26.38
CA PRO A 340 -5.74 -3.34 26.68
C PRO A 340 -6.96 -3.59 25.78
N LEU A 341 -7.06 -4.80 25.22
CA LEU A 341 -8.14 -5.17 24.31
C LEU A 341 -9.51 -5.17 25.00
N GLN A 342 -9.59 -5.70 26.22
CA GLN A 342 -10.86 -5.95 26.89
C GLN A 342 -11.66 -4.66 27.17
N PRO A 343 -11.10 -3.59 27.76
CA PRO A 343 -11.81 -2.33 27.94
C PRO A 343 -12.30 -1.70 26.63
N LEU A 344 -11.51 -1.80 25.56
CA LEU A 344 -11.89 -1.31 24.23
C LEU A 344 -13.09 -2.09 23.68
N LEU A 345 -13.06 -3.42 23.80
CA LEU A 345 -14.16 -4.29 23.38
C LEU A 345 -15.43 -4.02 24.19
N GLU A 346 -15.32 -3.90 25.51
CA GLU A 346 -16.45 -3.57 26.38
C GLU A 346 -17.09 -2.24 25.97
N GLY A 347 -16.30 -1.19 25.78
CA GLY A 347 -16.80 0.11 25.31
C GLY A 347 -17.44 0.04 23.92
N TYR A 348 -16.89 -0.77 23.00
CA TYR A 348 -17.51 -0.98 21.68
C TYR A 348 -18.84 -1.73 21.78
N LEU A 349 -18.92 -2.78 22.60
CA LEU A 349 -20.16 -3.55 22.82
C LEU A 349 -21.24 -2.71 23.50
N GLU A 350 -20.87 -1.84 24.44
CA GLU A 350 -21.78 -0.86 25.03
C GLU A 350 -22.37 0.07 23.96
N ARG A 351 -21.53 0.65 23.10
CA ARG A 351 -21.98 1.50 21.98
C ARG A 351 -22.89 0.75 21.02
N LEU A 352 -22.54 -0.49 20.64
CA LEU A 352 -23.39 -1.33 19.80
C LEU A 352 -24.76 -1.59 20.45
N GLY A 353 -24.79 -1.87 21.76
CA GLY A 353 -26.02 -2.13 22.50
C GLY A 353 -26.91 -0.90 22.71
N THR A 354 -26.43 0.31 22.45
CA THR A 354 -27.28 1.51 22.41
C THR A 354 -28.03 1.68 21.09
N GLY A 355 -27.69 0.92 20.04
CA GLY A 355 -28.42 0.86 18.78
C GLY A 355 -29.60 -0.12 18.81
N GLU A 356 -30.48 -0.05 17.81
CA GLU A 356 -31.61 -0.98 17.64
C GLU A 356 -31.21 -2.35 17.03
N ASP A 357 -29.93 -2.72 17.09
CA ASP A 357 -29.36 -3.90 16.40
C ASP A 357 -28.82 -4.94 17.40
N GLU A 358 -29.75 -5.56 18.15
CA GLU A 358 -29.46 -6.63 19.12
C GLU A 358 -28.78 -7.84 18.45
N GLU A 359 -29.10 -8.11 17.18
CA GLU A 359 -28.53 -9.21 16.41
C GLU A 359 -27.02 -9.00 16.22
N ARG A 360 -26.61 -7.81 15.75
CA ARG A 360 -25.19 -7.47 15.58
C ARG A 360 -24.42 -7.50 16.89
N LEU A 361 -25.04 -7.10 18.01
CA LEU A 361 -24.41 -7.19 19.33
C LEU A 361 -24.12 -8.65 19.71
N MET A 362 -25.10 -9.55 19.53
CA MET A 362 -24.92 -10.98 19.82
C MET A 362 -23.87 -11.61 18.90
N GLN A 363 -23.92 -11.32 17.60
CA GLN A 363 -22.93 -11.80 16.63
C GLN A 363 -21.52 -11.32 16.97
N THR A 364 -21.36 -10.06 17.36
CA THR A 364 -20.06 -9.52 17.77
C THR A 364 -19.51 -10.24 19.01
N ARG A 365 -20.36 -10.48 20.02
CA ARG A 365 -19.94 -11.25 21.21
C ARG A 365 -19.48 -12.64 20.85
N GLN A 366 -20.27 -13.37 20.06
CA GLN A 366 -19.93 -14.71 19.59
C GLN A 366 -18.60 -14.72 18.82
N ALA A 367 -18.42 -13.77 17.90
CA ALA A 367 -17.20 -13.68 17.10
C ALA A 367 -15.95 -13.44 17.97
N PHE A 368 -16.04 -12.56 18.98
CA PHE A 368 -14.93 -12.28 19.89
C PHE A 368 -14.69 -13.40 20.90
N GLU A 369 -15.71 -14.10 21.38
CA GLU A 369 -15.54 -15.32 22.18
C GLU A 369 -14.71 -16.35 21.40
N MET A 370 -15.09 -16.63 20.16
CA MET A 370 -14.36 -17.56 19.30
C MET A 370 -12.93 -17.10 18.97
N LEU A 371 -12.74 -15.81 18.69
CA LEU A 371 -11.43 -15.25 18.39
C LEU A 371 -10.48 -15.33 19.60
N LEU A 372 -10.99 -15.03 20.80
CA LEU A 372 -10.21 -15.08 22.03
C LEU A 372 -9.92 -16.53 22.44
N ASP A 373 -10.87 -17.45 22.27
CA ASP A 373 -10.63 -18.89 22.47
C ASP A 373 -9.56 -19.39 21.51
N PHE A 374 -9.66 -19.05 20.22
CA PHE A 374 -8.63 -19.35 19.23
C PHE A 374 -7.25 -18.78 19.62
N TYR A 375 -7.22 -17.55 20.12
CA TYR A 375 -6.00 -16.93 20.62
C TYR A 375 -5.40 -17.67 21.82
N HIS A 376 -6.22 -18.10 22.78
CA HIS A 376 -5.74 -18.83 23.95
C HIS A 376 -5.23 -20.23 23.59
N GLU A 377 -5.85 -20.90 22.61
CA GLU A 377 -5.44 -22.23 22.16
C GLU A 377 -4.20 -22.21 21.24
N ARG A 378 -4.06 -21.21 20.36
CA ARG A 378 -3.04 -21.18 19.29
C ARG A 378 -2.13 -19.95 19.32
N GLY A 379 -2.19 -19.15 20.38
CA GLY A 379 -1.49 -17.87 20.50
C GLY A 379 0.04 -17.95 20.45
N GLU A 380 0.65 -19.09 20.82
CA GLU A 380 2.11 -19.27 20.74
C GLU A 380 2.61 -19.60 19.32
N GLU A 381 1.78 -20.20 18.45
CA GLU A 381 2.13 -20.52 17.06
C GLU A 381 1.90 -19.34 16.12
N SER A 382 0.78 -18.61 16.29
CA SER A 382 0.42 -17.42 15.48
C SER A 382 1.40 -16.24 15.67
N ARG A 383 1.96 -16.07 16.87
CA ARG A 383 3.00 -15.05 17.17
C ARG A 383 4.29 -15.20 16.35
N LYS A 384 4.56 -16.36 15.75
CA LYS A 384 5.78 -16.62 14.96
C LYS A 384 5.65 -16.27 13.47
N GLU A 385 4.42 -16.16 12.96
CA GLU A 385 4.17 -15.97 11.52
C GLU A 385 4.14 -14.49 11.08
N THR A 386 4.01 -13.54 12.01
CA THR A 386 3.87 -12.09 11.75
C THR A 386 5.16 -11.30 11.97
N LEU A 387 6.28 -11.80 11.43
CA LEU A 387 7.51 -11.02 11.26
C LEU A 387 7.25 -9.89 10.23
N GLY A 388 6.69 -8.77 10.68
CA GLY A 388 6.50 -7.58 9.84
C GLY A 388 5.73 -6.43 10.50
N PHE A 389 4.73 -6.73 11.34
CA PHE A 389 3.80 -5.69 11.85
C PHE A 389 3.64 -5.64 13.38
N ALA A 390 4.18 -6.62 14.11
CA ALA A 390 4.12 -6.59 15.57
C ALA A 390 5.27 -5.73 16.11
N ASP A 391 4.91 -4.62 16.75
CA ASP A 391 5.78 -4.01 17.75
C ASP A 391 6.05 -5.11 18.79
N LEU A 392 7.31 -5.52 18.91
CA LEU A 392 7.69 -6.78 19.55
C LEU A 392 7.17 -6.82 20.98
N ALA A 393 6.11 -7.61 21.16
CA ALA A 393 5.33 -7.75 22.36
C ALA A 393 6.20 -7.84 23.60
N ASP A 394 6.05 -6.83 24.46
CA ASP A 394 6.36 -6.93 25.87
C ASP A 394 5.59 -8.14 26.44
N LYS A 395 6.21 -8.91 27.35
CA LYS A 395 5.64 -10.15 27.91
C LYS A 395 4.52 -9.86 28.92
N SER A 396 3.52 -9.10 28.50
CA SER A 396 2.30 -8.85 29.23
C SER A 396 1.40 -10.09 29.19
N SER A 397 0.77 -10.43 30.32
CA SER A 397 -0.30 -11.45 30.39
C SER A 397 -1.64 -10.93 29.86
N GLU A 398 -1.74 -9.63 29.60
CA GLU A 398 -2.94 -8.94 29.11
C GLU A 398 -2.85 -8.73 27.60
N VAL A 399 -3.88 -9.18 26.87
CA VAL A 399 -4.00 -9.05 25.40
C VAL A 399 -4.21 -7.59 25.05
N ARG A 400 -3.37 -7.05 24.16
CA ARG A 400 -3.48 -5.67 23.67
C ARG A 400 -4.23 -5.63 22.36
N PHE A 401 -4.80 -4.48 22.03
CA PHE A 401 -5.49 -4.30 20.75
C PHE A 401 -4.56 -4.54 19.55
N GLY A 402 -3.29 -4.12 19.65
CA GLY A 402 -2.28 -4.39 18.62
C GLY A 402 -2.02 -5.87 18.33
N ASP A 403 -2.26 -6.75 19.32
CA ASP A 403 -2.04 -8.20 19.15
C ASP A 403 -3.06 -8.82 18.20
N LEU A 404 -4.26 -8.23 18.07
CA LEU A 404 -5.35 -8.77 17.26
C LEU A 404 -4.91 -9.08 15.83
N TRP A 405 -4.19 -8.15 15.20
CA TRP A 405 -3.76 -8.29 13.81
C TRP A 405 -3.06 -9.63 13.53
N SER A 406 -2.18 -10.04 14.45
CA SER A 406 -1.41 -11.29 14.32
C SER A 406 -2.27 -12.55 14.38
N VAL A 407 -3.46 -12.43 14.97
CA VAL A 407 -4.38 -13.54 15.25
C VAL A 407 -5.49 -13.62 14.22
N LEU A 408 -5.92 -12.47 13.68
CA LEU A 408 -6.98 -12.36 12.68
C LEU A 408 -6.71 -13.26 11.47
N HIS A 409 -5.46 -13.34 11.01
CA HIS A 409 -5.12 -14.20 9.87
C HIS A 409 -5.41 -15.68 10.14
N GLY A 410 -5.01 -16.18 11.31
CA GLY A 410 -5.26 -17.56 11.72
C GLY A 410 -6.75 -17.83 11.96
N PHE A 411 -7.45 -16.86 12.56
CA PHE A 411 -8.88 -16.94 12.79
C PHE A 411 -9.68 -16.96 11.48
N TYR A 412 -9.35 -16.10 10.52
CA TYR A 412 -10.06 -16.08 9.24
C TYR A 412 -9.79 -17.32 8.40
N LYS A 413 -8.59 -17.92 8.52
CA LYS A 413 -8.29 -19.24 7.96
C LYS A 413 -9.17 -20.33 8.57
N LEU A 414 -9.39 -20.32 9.88
CA LEU A 414 -10.33 -21.24 10.54
C LEU A 414 -11.75 -21.07 9.98
N LEU A 415 -12.21 -19.82 9.82
CA LEU A 415 -13.53 -19.52 9.25
C LEU A 415 -13.63 -19.92 7.76
N ALA A 416 -12.53 -19.92 7.02
CA ALA A 416 -12.52 -20.34 5.62
C ALA A 416 -12.80 -21.85 5.45
N ASP A 417 -12.58 -22.66 6.48
CA ASP A 417 -12.85 -24.10 6.47
C ASP A 417 -14.32 -24.43 6.84
N TRP A 418 -15.16 -23.42 7.12
CA TRP A 418 -16.57 -23.63 7.47
C TRP A 418 -17.42 -24.01 6.26
N GLU A 419 -18.42 -24.90 6.48
CA GLU A 419 -19.40 -25.22 5.44
C GLU A 419 -20.32 -24.02 5.14
N ASP A 420 -20.75 -23.29 6.17
CA ASP A 420 -21.54 -22.07 6.04
C ASP A 420 -20.63 -20.84 5.90
N GLN A 421 -20.33 -20.47 4.65
CA GLN A 421 -19.53 -19.28 4.36
C GLN A 421 -20.27 -17.96 4.58
N GLU A 422 -21.61 -17.96 4.63
CA GLU A 422 -22.36 -16.75 4.99
C GLU A 422 -22.19 -16.46 6.49
N GLU A 423 -22.26 -17.47 7.34
CA GLU A 423 -21.99 -17.33 8.77
C GLU A 423 -20.53 -16.96 9.04
N ALA A 424 -19.60 -17.61 8.35
CA ALA A 424 -18.18 -17.26 8.42
C ALA A 424 -17.95 -15.77 8.08
N GLN A 425 -18.61 -15.26 7.04
CA GLN A 425 -18.50 -13.85 6.67
C GLN A 425 -19.06 -12.93 7.74
N ARG A 426 -20.22 -13.26 8.35
CA ARG A 426 -20.77 -12.48 9.47
C ARG A 426 -19.78 -12.39 10.64
N MET A 427 -19.07 -13.48 10.96
CA MET A 427 -18.04 -13.46 12.01
C MET A 427 -16.85 -12.56 11.63
N ARG A 428 -16.38 -12.61 10.37
CA ARG A 428 -15.32 -11.71 9.87
C ARG A 428 -15.74 -10.25 9.97
N ASP A 429 -16.94 -9.92 9.50
CA ASP A 429 -17.49 -8.57 9.48
C ASP A 429 -17.66 -8.01 10.90
N ALA A 430 -18.08 -8.85 11.85
CA ALA A 430 -18.22 -8.44 13.24
C ALA A 430 -16.88 -8.05 13.88
N VAL A 431 -15.83 -8.85 13.65
CA VAL A 431 -14.48 -8.57 14.14
C VAL A 431 -13.87 -7.36 13.42
N ALA A 432 -14.03 -7.28 12.09
CA ALA A 432 -13.58 -6.14 11.29
C ALA A 432 -14.25 -4.83 11.73
N GLY A 433 -15.55 -4.87 12.06
CA GLY A 433 -16.29 -3.71 12.57
C GLY A 433 -15.69 -3.14 13.85
N PHE A 434 -15.31 -4.00 14.80
CA PHE A 434 -14.57 -3.58 15.99
C PHE A 434 -13.18 -3.05 15.63
N TYR A 435 -12.42 -3.79 14.82
CA TYR A 435 -11.04 -3.45 14.48
C TYR A 435 -10.93 -2.07 13.79
N HIS A 436 -11.89 -1.71 12.95
CA HIS A 436 -11.90 -0.42 12.25
C HIS A 436 -12.46 0.74 13.09
N ASN A 437 -13.29 0.47 14.10
CA ASN A 437 -13.86 1.52 14.95
C ASN A 437 -13.91 1.15 16.45
N PRO A 438 -12.76 0.87 17.07
CA PRO A 438 -12.70 0.37 18.44
C PRO A 438 -13.07 1.42 19.49
N THR A 439 -12.95 2.72 19.17
CA THR A 439 -13.24 3.84 20.08
C THR A 439 -13.97 4.97 19.37
N ASP A 440 -14.84 5.67 20.11
CA ASP A 440 -15.46 6.94 19.72
C ASP A 440 -14.64 8.17 20.20
N GLN A 441 -13.62 7.95 21.03
CA GLN A 441 -12.69 9.00 21.47
C GLN A 441 -11.71 9.35 20.37
N ARG A 442 -12.21 10.05 19.36
CA ARG A 442 -11.48 10.45 18.16
C ARG A 442 -11.46 11.97 18.02
N SER A 443 -10.44 12.49 17.36
CA SER A 443 -10.28 13.92 17.08
C SER A 443 -9.86 14.15 15.64
N ALA A 444 -10.29 15.27 15.06
CA ALA A 444 -9.73 15.76 13.80
C ALA A 444 -8.31 16.32 14.00
N ILE A 445 -7.60 16.60 12.91
CA ILE A 445 -6.24 17.13 12.96
C ILE A 445 -6.13 18.39 13.84
N PRO A 446 -5.17 18.46 14.77
CA PRO A 446 -4.90 19.68 15.51
C PRO A 446 -4.52 20.84 14.59
N GLU A 447 -5.06 22.04 14.82
CA GLU A 447 -4.80 23.24 13.99
C GLU A 447 -3.30 23.55 13.87
N SER A 448 -2.54 23.33 14.96
CA SER A 448 -1.09 23.50 14.96
C SER A 448 -0.39 22.54 13.99
N TYR A 449 -0.82 21.27 13.94
CA TYR A 449 -0.23 20.29 13.04
C TYR A 449 -0.64 20.54 11.59
N ALA A 450 -1.91 20.88 11.33
CA ALA A 450 -2.36 21.28 9.99
C ALA A 450 -1.56 22.48 9.45
N THR A 451 -1.27 23.46 10.31
CA THR A 451 -0.44 24.63 9.95
C THR A 451 1.00 24.21 9.63
N GLU A 452 1.59 23.34 10.44
CA GLU A 452 2.94 22.82 10.23
C GLU A 452 3.07 22.07 8.90
N LEU A 453 2.12 21.18 8.59
CA LEU A 453 2.08 20.47 7.31
C LEU A 453 2.12 21.45 6.14
N GLN A 454 1.25 22.47 6.15
CA GLN A 454 1.21 23.47 5.08
C GLN A 454 2.52 24.25 4.95
N VAL A 455 3.17 24.62 6.06
CA VAL A 455 4.48 25.30 6.03
C VAL A 455 5.54 24.41 5.39
N VAL A 456 5.62 23.14 5.80
CA VAL A 456 6.61 22.19 5.29
C VAL A 456 6.35 21.87 3.82
N PHE A 457 5.11 21.62 3.42
CA PHE A 457 4.76 21.34 2.01
C PHE A 457 5.18 22.49 1.08
N ASN A 458 4.94 23.74 1.49
CA ASN A 458 5.37 24.90 0.73
C ASN A 458 6.91 25.02 0.68
N ALA A 459 7.60 24.70 1.77
CA ALA A 459 9.06 24.70 1.81
C ALA A 459 9.66 23.61 0.90
N LEU A 460 9.08 22.40 0.89
CA LEU A 460 9.50 21.29 0.03
C LEU A 460 9.34 21.64 -1.45
N ALA A 461 8.25 22.33 -1.83
CA ALA A 461 8.04 22.80 -3.19
C ALA A 461 9.07 23.85 -3.64
N ASP A 462 9.64 24.64 -2.71
CA ASP A 462 10.69 25.62 -3.01
C ASP A 462 12.11 25.07 -2.84
N MET A 463 12.23 23.81 -2.41
CA MET A 463 13.50 23.22 -2.04
C MET A 463 14.39 23.01 -3.26
N HIS A 464 15.67 23.32 -3.09
CA HIS A 464 16.71 22.98 -4.03
C HIS A 464 17.99 22.76 -3.25
N TRP A 465 18.69 21.66 -3.53
CA TRP A 465 19.98 21.44 -2.93
C TRP A 465 20.98 22.45 -3.49
N PRO A 466 21.73 23.18 -2.65
CA PRO A 466 22.83 23.97 -3.13
C PRO A 466 23.85 22.98 -3.71
N GLY A 467 23.84 22.81 -5.03
CA GLY A 467 24.73 21.86 -5.70
C GLY A 467 26.18 22.05 -5.25
N GLY A 468 26.98 20.98 -5.30
CA GLY A 468 28.40 20.90 -4.94
C GLY A 468 28.97 22.16 -4.29
N THR A 469 28.67 22.37 -3.01
CA THR A 469 29.39 23.39 -2.26
C THR A 469 30.79 22.81 -2.08
N GLU A 470 31.78 23.30 -2.84
CA GLU A 470 33.18 23.04 -2.54
C GLU A 470 33.44 23.59 -1.14
N TRP A 471 33.51 22.70 -0.15
CA TRP A 471 33.89 23.00 1.22
C TRP A 471 35.40 23.08 1.37
#